data_AF-A0A816J5A8-F1
#
_entry.id   AF-A0A816J5A8-F1
#
_cell.length_a   1.000
_cell.length_b   1.000
_cell.length_c   1.000
_cell.angle_alpha   90.00
_cell.angle_beta   90.00
_cell.angle_gamma   90.00
#
_symmetry.space_group_name_H-M   'P 1'
#
loop_
_entity.id
_entity.type
_entity.pdbx_description
1 polymer ?
#
loop_
_entity_poly.entity_id
_entity_poly.type
_entity_poly.pdbx_seq_one_letter_code
_entity_poly.pdbx_strand_id
1 'polypeptide(L)'
;MQVWRLLPLTTCLMSLVIVLCWRKSTLYALAFIFFFGTIESLYFSASLIKFREGAWVPLALSFIFLFVMYLWHYGTVMRYEFDVQNKVSVNWLLTLFGSSNLGIVRVRGVGVISTELVSGVPAIFSHFVTNLPAFHQVVVFLCVKSVPVPHVKPEERFLVGRVGPKEYRLYRCIARYGYRDVHKDDVEFEQDLVCSIAEFIRSDKAFDYELDPGNESERLTVVAASSSSLEGVQIYEDDCLDEREQWSLRLRVNKRVRFVLPESSRIDRSAEEELTELTEAREAGMAFIMGHSYVRAKAGSSVVKKMAINFGYDFLRRNSRGLCYGLSTPHASTLEVGMVYIV
;
A
#
# COMPACT_ATOMS: atom_id res chain seq x y z
N MET A 1 20.76 -6.84 -36.54
CA MET A 1 21.48 -6.10 -35.48
C MET A 1 21.94 -6.98 -34.30
N GLN A 2 21.58 -8.27 -34.23
CA GLN A 2 21.95 -9.17 -33.12
C GLN A 2 23.37 -9.76 -33.21
N VAL A 3 23.97 -9.83 -34.41
CA VAL A 3 25.29 -10.47 -34.63
C VAL A 3 26.45 -9.69 -33.97
N TRP A 4 26.41 -8.35 -33.99
CA TRP A 4 27.50 -7.49 -33.50
C TRP A 4 27.73 -7.55 -31.98
N ARG A 5 26.73 -7.97 -31.20
CA ARG A 5 26.86 -8.12 -29.73
C ARG A 5 27.39 -9.50 -29.32
N LEU A 6 27.11 -10.51 -30.13
CA LEU A 6 27.48 -11.90 -29.84
C LEU A 6 28.94 -12.18 -30.22
N LEU A 7 29.42 -11.60 -31.32
CA LEU A 7 30.79 -11.76 -31.81
C LEU A 7 31.88 -11.48 -30.75
N PRO A 8 31.93 -10.29 -30.09
CA PRO A 8 32.96 -10.00 -29.09
C PRO A 8 32.88 -10.88 -27.84
N LEU A 9 31.66 -11.25 -27.44
CA LEU A 9 31.47 -12.19 -26.33
C LEU A 9 31.97 -13.59 -26.71
N THR A 10 31.68 -14.05 -27.93
CA THR A 10 32.16 -15.35 -28.42
C THR A 10 33.67 -15.38 -28.61
N THR A 11 34.30 -14.31 -29.08
CA THR A 11 35.76 -14.23 -29.23
C THR A 11 36.48 -14.23 -27.87
N CYS A 12 35.94 -13.51 -26.89
CA CYS A 12 36.42 -13.58 -25.50
C CYS A 12 36.25 -14.99 -24.89
N LEU A 13 35.07 -15.61 -25.04
CA LEU A 13 34.81 -16.95 -24.52
C LEU A 13 35.67 -18.01 -25.23
N MET A 14 35.85 -17.93 -26.55
CA MET A 14 36.68 -18.87 -27.30
C MET A 14 38.17 -18.72 -26.94
N SER A 15 38.66 -17.50 -26.73
CA SER A 15 40.02 -17.27 -26.21
C SER A 15 40.20 -17.91 -24.83
N LEU A 16 39.21 -17.78 -23.95
CA LEU A 16 39.21 -18.40 -22.63
C LEU A 16 39.17 -19.94 -22.71
N VAL A 17 38.39 -20.52 -23.63
CA VAL A 17 38.34 -21.98 -23.89
C VAL A 17 39.68 -22.50 -24.42
N ILE A 18 40.38 -21.76 -25.29
CA ILE A 18 41.70 -22.15 -25.80
C ILE A 18 42.73 -22.27 -24.66
N VAL A 19 42.68 -21.36 -23.69
CA VAL A 19 43.58 -21.37 -22.52
C VAL A 19 43.18 -22.42 -21.50
N LEU A 20 41.89 -22.52 -21.14
CA LEU A 20 41.42 -23.35 -20.03
C LEU A 20 41.09 -24.79 -20.44
N CYS A 21 40.44 -25.01 -21.58
CA CYS A 21 40.00 -26.34 -22.02
C CYS A 21 41.02 -27.03 -22.92
N TRP A 22 41.63 -26.31 -23.87
CA TRP A 22 42.63 -26.87 -24.79
C TRP A 22 44.07 -26.80 -24.27
N ARG A 23 44.33 -26.07 -23.18
CA ARG A 23 45.64 -25.99 -22.50
C ARG A 23 46.80 -25.68 -23.47
N LYS A 24 46.52 -24.92 -24.54
CA LYS A 24 47.52 -24.48 -25.52
C LYS A 24 48.29 -23.27 -24.99
N SER A 25 49.44 -22.96 -25.61
CA SER A 25 50.25 -21.79 -25.26
C SER A 25 49.41 -20.53 -25.23
N THR A 26 49.59 -19.71 -24.18
CA THR A 26 48.92 -18.41 -24.01
C THR A 26 49.14 -17.47 -25.20
N LEU A 27 50.26 -17.63 -25.91
CA LEU A 27 50.55 -16.88 -27.13
C LEU A 27 49.55 -17.18 -28.27
N TYR A 28 49.05 -18.42 -28.37
CA TYR A 28 48.07 -18.79 -29.40
C TYR A 28 46.70 -18.16 -29.12
N ALA A 29 46.28 -18.15 -27.85
CA ALA A 29 45.07 -17.44 -27.44
C ALA A 29 45.19 -15.92 -27.63
N LEU A 30 46.37 -15.35 -27.35
CA LEU A 30 46.65 -13.93 -27.57
C LEU A 30 46.67 -13.55 -29.06
N ALA A 31 47.22 -14.41 -29.92
CA ALA A 31 47.16 -14.21 -31.37
C ALA A 31 45.73 -14.32 -31.90
N PHE A 32 44.94 -15.27 -31.38
CA PHE A 32 43.53 -15.44 -31.74
C PHE A 32 42.69 -14.22 -31.36
N ILE A 33 42.77 -13.74 -30.12
CA ILE A 33 42.00 -12.57 -29.67
C ILE A 33 42.44 -11.30 -30.39
N PHE A 34 43.73 -11.16 -30.73
CA PHE A 34 44.21 -10.02 -31.49
C PHE A 34 43.65 -10.04 -32.93
N PHE A 35 43.71 -11.19 -33.61
CA PHE A 35 43.22 -11.32 -34.98
C PHE A 35 41.70 -11.13 -35.08
N PHE A 36 40.91 -11.87 -34.30
CA PHE A 36 39.45 -11.76 -34.35
C PHE A 36 38.94 -10.49 -33.68
N GLY A 37 39.57 -10.06 -32.58
CA GLY A 37 39.21 -8.82 -31.89
C GLY A 37 39.46 -7.56 -32.71
N THR A 38 40.50 -7.51 -33.56
CA THR A 38 40.70 -6.38 -34.48
C THR A 38 39.63 -6.30 -35.55
N ILE A 39 39.25 -7.44 -36.14
CA ILE A 39 38.14 -7.52 -37.13
C ILE A 39 36.83 -7.05 -36.49
N GLU A 40 36.51 -7.55 -35.29
CA GLU A 40 35.31 -7.15 -34.55
C GLU A 40 35.35 -5.69 -34.13
N SER A 41 36.51 -5.17 -33.72
CA SER A 41 36.69 -3.76 -33.36
C SER A 41 36.48 -2.85 -34.57
N LEU A 42 36.96 -3.22 -35.76
CA LEU A 42 36.70 -2.49 -37.01
C LEU A 42 35.21 -2.48 -37.35
N TYR A 43 34.57 -3.63 -37.21
CA TYR A 43 33.14 -3.78 -37.38
C TYR A 43 32.33 -2.91 -36.37
N PHE A 44 32.71 -2.93 -35.10
CA PHE A 44 32.12 -2.08 -34.07
C PHE A 44 32.32 -0.59 -34.39
N SER A 45 33.52 -0.20 -34.81
CA SER A 45 33.84 1.17 -35.23
C SER A 45 32.99 1.62 -36.43
N ALA A 46 32.82 0.77 -37.44
CA ALA A 46 31.94 1.04 -38.58
C ALA A 46 30.48 1.23 -38.15
N SER A 47 30.03 0.47 -37.14
CA SER A 47 28.70 0.64 -36.56
C SER A 47 28.56 1.91 -35.73
N LEU A 48 29.64 2.41 -35.11
CA LEU A 48 29.67 3.70 -34.42
C LEU A 48 29.60 4.90 -35.38
N ILE A 49 30.02 4.76 -36.64
CA ILE A 49 29.85 5.84 -37.62
C ILE A 49 28.34 6.09 -37.87
N LYS A 50 27.56 5.02 -37.99
CA LYS A 50 26.09 5.08 -38.07
C LYS A 50 25.43 5.59 -36.78
N PHE A 51 26.13 5.59 -35.65
CA PHE A 51 25.66 6.22 -34.43
C PHE A 51 25.46 7.73 -34.62
N ARG A 52 26.35 8.38 -35.37
CA ARG A 52 26.26 9.81 -35.67
C ARG A 52 25.10 10.16 -36.61
N GLU A 53 24.66 9.20 -37.43
CA GLU A 53 23.55 9.36 -38.38
C GLU A 53 22.16 9.22 -37.72
N GLY A 54 22.08 8.84 -36.44
CA GLY A 54 20.81 8.85 -35.68
C GLY A 54 20.60 7.70 -34.71
N ALA A 55 21.51 6.71 -34.65
CA ALA A 55 21.36 5.60 -33.70
C ALA A 55 21.55 6.02 -32.23
N TRP A 56 21.99 7.27 -31.97
CA TRP A 56 22.05 7.85 -30.63
C TRP A 56 20.67 8.22 -30.06
N VAL A 57 19.66 8.47 -30.91
CA VAL A 57 18.33 8.94 -30.47
C VAL A 57 17.63 7.91 -29.57
N PRO A 58 17.50 6.62 -29.94
CA PRO A 58 16.88 5.62 -29.08
C PRO A 58 17.65 5.39 -27.78
N LEU A 59 18.98 5.52 -27.81
CA LEU A 59 19.84 5.37 -26.64
C LEU A 59 19.65 6.52 -25.66
N ALA A 60 19.62 7.76 -26.16
CA ALA A 60 19.34 8.96 -25.37
C ALA A 60 17.93 8.90 -24.77
N LEU A 61 16.93 8.51 -25.56
CA LEU A 61 15.56 8.34 -25.09
C LEU A 61 15.46 7.27 -23.98
N SER A 62 16.11 6.13 -24.16
CA SER A 62 16.16 5.07 -23.15
C SER A 62 16.83 5.56 -21.86
N PHE A 63 17.91 6.33 -21.98
CA PHE A 63 18.59 6.93 -20.83
C PHE A 63 17.70 7.91 -20.07
N ILE A 64 16.91 8.73 -20.78
CA ILE A 64 15.94 9.65 -20.15
C ILE A 64 14.89 8.87 -19.37
N PHE A 65 14.28 7.84 -19.96
CA PHE A 65 13.29 7.02 -19.26
C PHE A 65 13.90 6.29 -18.05
N LEU A 66 15.11 5.75 -18.21
CA LEU A 66 15.82 5.11 -17.10
C LEU A 66 16.08 6.12 -15.98
N PHE A 67 16.52 7.33 -16.30
CA PHE A 67 16.79 8.37 -15.32
C PHE A 67 15.52 8.79 -14.56
N VAL A 68 14.39 8.97 -15.26
CA VAL A 68 13.09 9.27 -14.65
C VAL A 68 12.65 8.14 -13.72
N MET A 69 12.72 6.89 -14.19
CA MET A 69 12.35 5.72 -13.39
C MET A 69 13.27 5.55 -12.17
N TYR A 70 14.58 5.80 -12.34
CA TYR A 70 15.56 5.75 -11.26
C TYR A 70 15.26 6.79 -10.18
N LEU A 71 14.98 8.05 -10.56
CA LEU A 71 14.59 9.10 -9.61
C LEU A 71 13.29 8.76 -8.88
N TRP A 72 12.29 8.24 -9.61
CA TRP A 72 11.03 7.78 -9.02
C TRP A 72 11.24 6.67 -8.00
N HIS A 73 11.97 5.63 -8.39
CA HIS A 73 12.27 4.49 -7.54
C HIS A 73 13.07 4.93 -6.31
N TYR A 74 14.12 5.73 -6.51
CA TYR A 74 14.95 6.23 -5.43
C TYR A 74 14.13 7.03 -4.40
N GLY A 75 13.33 8.00 -4.84
CA GLY A 75 12.51 8.79 -3.92
C GLY A 75 11.40 7.99 -3.23
N THR A 76 10.80 7.02 -3.92
CA THR A 76 9.78 6.13 -3.34
C THR A 76 10.38 5.22 -2.26
N VAL A 77 11.55 4.63 -2.51
CA VAL A 77 12.26 3.80 -1.52
C VAL A 77 12.64 4.64 -0.30
N MET A 78 13.22 5.83 -0.50
CA MET A 78 13.58 6.72 0.61
C MET A 78 12.37 7.14 1.46
N ARG A 79 11.22 7.42 0.83
CA ARG A 79 9.95 7.70 1.52
C ARG A 79 9.52 6.52 2.37
N TYR A 80 9.51 5.32 1.78
CA TYR A 80 9.09 4.09 2.45
C TYR A 80 10.01 3.75 3.63
N GLU A 81 11.33 3.87 3.47
CA GLU A 81 12.29 3.64 4.54
C GLU A 81 12.09 4.61 5.71
N PHE A 82 11.83 5.90 5.42
CA PHE A 82 11.51 6.88 6.45
C PHE A 82 10.23 6.51 7.20
N ASP A 83 9.19 6.07 6.48
CA ASP A 83 7.93 5.60 7.05
C ASP A 83 8.11 4.39 7.97
N VAL A 84 8.95 3.44 7.58
CA VAL A 84 9.28 2.25 8.39
C VAL A 84 10.10 2.62 9.62
N GLN A 85 11.07 3.54 9.50
CA GLN A 85 11.92 3.98 10.60
C GLN A 85 11.17 4.84 11.61
N ASN A 86 10.27 5.70 11.15
CA ASN A 86 9.41 6.54 12.00
C ASN A 86 8.07 5.89 12.31
N LYS A 87 7.97 4.55 12.26
CA LYS A 87 6.78 3.87 12.77
C LYS A 87 6.58 4.23 14.24
N VAL A 88 5.35 4.55 14.60
CA VAL A 88 4.99 4.88 15.98
C VAL A 88 4.70 3.56 16.70
N SER A 89 5.31 3.37 17.86
CA SER A 89 5.05 2.20 18.69
C SER A 89 3.64 2.26 19.26
N VAL A 90 2.98 1.10 19.36
CA VAL A 90 1.65 1.02 19.98
C VAL A 90 1.73 1.52 21.42
N ASN A 91 2.82 1.21 22.14
CA ASN A 91 3.06 1.68 23.51
C ASN A 91 3.04 3.22 23.65
N TRP A 92 3.56 3.96 22.67
CA TRP A 92 3.46 5.42 22.67
C TRP A 92 2.00 5.87 22.59
N LEU A 93 1.19 5.25 21.73
CA LEU A 93 -0.26 5.55 21.67
C LEU A 93 -0.97 5.22 22.97
N LEU A 94 -0.69 4.05 23.57
CA LEU A 94 -1.33 3.66 24.83
C LEU A 94 -0.95 4.60 25.96
N THR A 95 0.30 5.05 26.00
CA THR A 95 0.74 6.06 26.97
C THR A 95 0.03 7.39 26.74
N LEU A 96 -0.14 7.78 25.47
CA LEU A 96 -0.81 9.02 25.09
C LEU A 96 -2.30 9.00 25.46
N PHE A 97 -2.99 7.88 25.23
CA PHE A 97 -4.40 7.74 25.56
C PHE A 97 -4.67 7.43 27.05
N GLY A 98 -3.79 6.66 27.70
CA GLY A 98 -3.91 6.27 29.10
C GLY A 98 -3.52 7.39 30.07
N SER A 99 -2.60 8.28 29.66
CA SER A 99 -2.31 9.52 30.38
C SER A 99 -3.44 10.51 30.12
N SER A 100 -4.49 10.48 30.93
CA SER A 100 -5.78 11.16 30.79
C SER A 100 -5.76 12.70 30.75
N ASN A 101 -4.67 13.34 30.32
CA ASN A 101 -4.45 14.79 30.35
C ASN A 101 -4.47 15.49 28.99
N LEU A 102 -4.64 14.77 27.87
CA LEU A 102 -4.61 15.38 26.53
C LEU A 102 -5.98 15.82 25.99
N GLY A 103 -7.07 15.62 26.73
CA GLY A 103 -8.40 16.12 26.33
C GLY A 103 -8.86 15.65 24.95
N ILE A 104 -8.44 14.45 24.53
CA ILE A 104 -8.69 13.95 23.19
C ILE A 104 -10.14 13.51 23.09
N VAL A 105 -10.89 14.16 22.18
CA VAL A 105 -12.31 13.90 22.00
C VAL A 105 -12.51 12.76 21.03
N ARG A 106 -13.31 11.75 21.41
CA ARG A 106 -13.80 10.74 20.46
C ARG A 106 -15.04 11.26 19.74
N VAL A 107 -14.95 11.38 18.43
CA VAL A 107 -16.05 11.75 17.54
C VAL A 107 -16.76 10.48 17.09
N ARG A 108 -18.10 10.52 17.00
CA ARG A 108 -18.88 9.39 16.46
C ARG A 108 -18.53 9.16 14.99
N GLY A 109 -18.34 7.91 14.60
CA GLY A 109 -17.97 7.54 13.24
C GLY A 109 -16.84 6.50 13.17
N VAL A 110 -16.57 6.03 11.96
CA VAL A 110 -15.40 5.18 11.65
C VAL A 110 -14.36 6.01 10.91
N GLY A 111 -13.15 6.08 11.46
CA GLY A 111 -12.00 6.75 10.85
C GLY A 111 -11.11 5.74 10.15
N VAL A 112 -11.08 5.74 8.82
CA VAL A 112 -10.22 4.86 8.02
C VAL A 112 -8.95 5.60 7.64
N ILE A 113 -7.80 5.18 8.16
CA ILE A 113 -6.50 5.79 7.86
C ILE A 113 -5.77 4.91 6.86
N SER A 114 -5.58 5.42 5.65
CA SER A 114 -4.85 4.69 4.60
C SER A 114 -3.35 4.75 4.84
N THR A 115 -2.69 3.59 4.86
CA THR A 115 -1.26 3.44 5.14
C THR A 115 -0.60 2.42 4.21
N GLU A 116 0.68 2.64 3.91
CA GLU A 116 1.51 1.67 3.15
C GLU A 116 2.24 0.67 4.08
N LEU A 117 2.24 0.93 5.40
CA LEU A 117 2.82 0.06 6.41
C LEU A 117 1.91 -1.16 6.69
N VAL A 118 2.53 -2.33 6.72
CA VAL A 118 1.87 -3.60 7.07
C VAL A 118 1.88 -3.87 8.59
N SER A 119 2.77 -3.20 9.33
CA SER A 119 3.00 -3.35 10.76
C SER A 119 3.30 -2.00 11.41
N GLY A 120 2.93 -1.83 12.68
CA GLY A 120 3.02 -0.57 13.42
C GLY A 120 1.96 0.47 13.05
N VAL A 121 2.02 1.60 13.74
CA VAL A 121 1.13 2.74 13.50
C VAL A 121 1.87 3.77 12.63
N PRO A 122 1.25 4.26 11.54
CA PRO A 122 1.91 5.23 10.68
C PRO A 122 2.09 6.57 11.40
N ALA A 123 3.23 7.23 11.19
CA ALA A 123 3.53 8.55 11.77
C ALA A 123 2.51 9.63 11.40
N ILE A 124 1.75 9.44 10.31
CA ILE A 124 0.69 10.38 9.94
C ILE A 124 -0.40 10.46 11.02
N PHE A 125 -0.66 9.35 11.72
CA PHE A 125 -1.66 9.30 12.77
C PHE A 125 -1.22 10.08 14.01
N SER A 126 0.05 9.95 14.41
CA SER A 126 0.58 10.74 15.53
C SER A 126 0.52 12.23 15.20
N HIS A 127 0.98 12.62 14.01
CA HIS A 127 0.91 14.00 13.55
C HIS A 127 -0.53 14.53 13.47
N PHE A 128 -1.48 13.70 13.03
CA PHE A 128 -2.89 14.05 13.00
C PHE A 128 -3.44 14.31 14.41
N VAL A 129 -3.28 13.36 15.34
CA VAL A 129 -3.80 13.46 16.71
C VAL A 129 -3.16 14.61 17.50
N THR A 130 -1.90 14.94 17.24
CA THR A 130 -1.24 16.09 17.90
C THR A 130 -1.74 17.43 17.41
N ASN A 131 -2.16 17.54 16.15
CA ASN A 131 -2.68 18.80 15.59
C ASN A 131 -4.19 18.95 15.77
N LEU A 132 -4.91 17.83 15.74
CA LEU A 132 -6.33 17.74 15.94
C LEU A 132 -6.57 16.71 17.05
N PRO A 133 -6.81 17.15 18.31
CA PRO A 133 -7.06 16.26 19.44
C PRO A 133 -8.49 15.67 19.37
N ALA A 134 -8.87 15.16 18.20
CA ALA A 134 -10.13 14.51 17.93
C ALA A 134 -9.92 13.34 16.96
N PHE A 135 -10.38 12.15 17.32
CA PHE A 135 -10.37 10.99 16.44
C PHE A 135 -11.68 10.20 16.54
N HIS A 136 -11.91 9.31 15.59
CA HIS A 136 -13.16 8.57 15.47
C HIS A 136 -13.30 7.49 16.55
N GLN A 137 -14.53 7.15 16.91
CA GLN A 137 -14.85 6.11 17.89
C GLN A 137 -14.20 4.76 17.55
N VAL A 138 -14.24 4.40 16.27
CA VAL A 138 -13.53 3.24 15.72
C VAL A 138 -12.52 3.75 14.71
N VAL A 139 -11.27 3.30 14.81
CA VAL A 139 -10.21 3.66 13.85
C VAL A 139 -9.68 2.40 13.18
N VAL A 140 -9.58 2.46 11.85
CA VAL A 140 -9.11 1.36 11.02
C VAL A 140 -7.89 1.81 10.22
N PHE A 141 -6.73 1.23 10.50
CA PHE A 141 -5.54 1.39 9.67
C PHE A 141 -5.66 0.47 8.45
N LEU A 142 -6.00 1.04 7.30
CA LEU A 142 -6.21 0.31 6.05
C LEU A 142 -4.92 0.30 5.21
N CYS A 143 -4.41 -0.90 4.91
CA CYS A 143 -3.27 -1.09 4.02
C CYS A 143 -3.70 -1.87 2.77
N VAL A 144 -3.57 -1.25 1.60
CA VAL A 144 -3.94 -1.90 0.34
C VAL A 144 -2.68 -2.42 -0.34
N LYS A 145 -2.65 -3.72 -0.63
CA LYS A 145 -1.52 -4.41 -1.26
C LYS A 145 -1.96 -5.13 -2.52
N SER A 146 -1.28 -4.85 -3.62
CA SER A 146 -1.43 -5.62 -4.84
C SER A 146 -0.56 -6.88 -4.76
N VAL A 147 -1.16 -8.03 -5.05
CA VAL A 147 -0.56 -9.36 -5.01
C VAL A 147 -0.38 -9.85 -6.46
N PRO A 148 0.71 -10.57 -6.81
CA PRO A 148 0.98 -11.03 -8.18
C PRO A 148 0.10 -12.22 -8.63
N VAL A 149 -1.20 -12.18 -8.30
CA VAL A 149 -2.21 -13.16 -8.69
C VAL A 149 -3.32 -12.43 -9.47
N PRO A 150 -4.00 -13.09 -10.43
CA PRO A 150 -5.02 -12.43 -11.24
C PRO A 150 -6.19 -11.93 -10.39
N HIS A 151 -6.72 -12.80 -9.52
CA HIS A 151 -7.83 -12.51 -8.64
C HIS A 151 -7.55 -13.09 -7.26
N VAL A 152 -7.77 -12.30 -6.21
CA VAL A 152 -7.71 -12.78 -4.82
C VAL A 152 -9.11 -13.26 -4.41
N LYS A 153 -9.18 -14.41 -3.73
CA LYS A 153 -10.46 -14.93 -3.23
C LYS A 153 -11.06 -13.95 -2.21
N PRO A 154 -12.39 -13.75 -2.16
CA PRO A 154 -13.02 -12.86 -1.19
C PRO A 154 -12.63 -13.18 0.26
N GLU A 155 -12.49 -14.47 0.57
CA GLU A 155 -12.13 -14.98 1.90
C GLU A 155 -10.71 -14.60 2.36
N GLU A 156 -9.80 -14.31 1.43
CA GLU A 156 -8.40 -13.94 1.73
C GLU A 156 -8.12 -12.46 1.43
N ARG A 157 -9.16 -11.72 1.02
CA ARG A 157 -9.06 -10.33 0.57
C ARG A 157 -8.78 -9.39 1.74
N PHE A 158 -9.41 -9.61 2.89
CA PHE A 158 -9.23 -8.77 4.06
C PHE A 158 -8.57 -9.56 5.19
N LEU A 159 -7.43 -9.04 5.64
CA LEU A 159 -6.76 -9.51 6.84
C LEU A 159 -6.96 -8.48 7.93
N VAL A 160 -7.67 -8.86 8.99
CA VAL A 160 -7.96 -7.96 10.10
C VAL A 160 -7.11 -8.35 11.31
N GLY A 161 -6.63 -7.35 12.04
CA GLY A 161 -5.95 -7.53 13.32
C GLY A 161 -6.27 -6.37 14.26
N ARG A 162 -5.98 -6.56 15.54
CA ARG A 162 -6.19 -5.54 16.57
C ARG A 162 -4.90 -4.79 16.86
N VAL A 163 -4.99 -3.48 17.08
CA VAL A 163 -3.83 -2.63 17.42
C VAL A 163 -3.98 -2.14 18.86
N GLY A 164 -3.29 -2.79 19.79
CA GLY A 164 -3.37 -2.46 21.22
C GLY A 164 -4.61 -3.06 21.92
N PRO A 165 -4.89 -2.60 23.16
CA PRO A 165 -5.98 -3.08 24.01
C PRO A 165 -7.38 -2.85 23.42
N LYS A 166 -8.35 -3.66 23.84
CA LYS A 166 -9.70 -3.70 23.27
C LYS A 166 -10.48 -2.39 23.47
N GLU A 167 -10.16 -1.64 24.51
CA GLU A 167 -10.84 -0.40 24.90
C GLU A 167 -10.62 0.75 23.90
N TYR A 168 -9.54 0.66 23.10
CA TYR A 168 -9.19 1.70 22.14
C TYR A 168 -9.90 1.57 20.79
N ARG A 169 -10.56 0.43 20.50
CA ARG A 169 -11.29 0.16 19.24
C ARG A 169 -10.45 0.47 17.99
N LEU A 170 -9.16 0.12 18.05
CA LEU A 170 -8.20 0.30 16.96
C LEU A 170 -8.01 -1.02 16.23
N TYR A 171 -8.24 -1.00 14.92
CA TYR A 171 -8.08 -2.15 14.04
C TYR A 171 -7.05 -1.87 12.97
N ARG A 172 -6.36 -2.91 12.52
CA ARG A 172 -5.63 -2.92 11.25
C ARG A 172 -6.38 -3.80 10.27
N CYS A 173 -6.49 -3.34 9.05
CA CYS A 173 -7.00 -4.11 7.94
C CYS A 173 -6.03 -4.07 6.76
N ILE A 174 -5.63 -5.24 6.24
CA ILE A 174 -4.88 -5.34 4.99
C ILE A 174 -5.79 -5.86 3.91
N ALA A 175 -6.05 -5.03 2.90
CA ALA A 175 -6.84 -5.38 1.72
C ALA A 175 -5.91 -5.84 0.58
N ARG A 176 -6.05 -7.09 0.14
CA ARG A 176 -5.26 -7.71 -0.92
C ARG A 176 -6.03 -7.71 -2.24
N TYR A 177 -5.40 -7.21 -3.29
CA TYR A 177 -5.97 -7.14 -4.63
C TYR A 177 -5.07 -7.83 -5.65
N GLY A 178 -5.64 -8.66 -6.50
CA GLY A 178 -4.98 -9.21 -7.67
C GLY A 178 -4.84 -8.18 -8.79
N TYR A 179 -3.98 -8.46 -9.77
CA TYR A 179 -3.73 -7.53 -10.89
C TYR A 179 -4.90 -7.40 -11.88
N ARG A 180 -5.90 -8.29 -11.83
CA ARG A 180 -7.15 -8.19 -12.62
C ARG A 180 -8.37 -7.90 -11.73
N ASP A 181 -8.19 -7.71 -10.43
CA ASP A 181 -9.32 -7.41 -9.56
C ASP A 181 -9.86 -6.00 -9.86
N VAL A 182 -11.15 -5.95 -10.14
CA VAL A 182 -11.87 -4.69 -10.32
C VAL A 182 -12.14 -4.09 -8.95
N HIS A 183 -11.88 -2.80 -8.81
CA HIS A 183 -12.23 -2.06 -7.60
C HIS A 183 -13.76 -1.97 -7.54
N LYS A 184 -14.33 -2.41 -6.41
CA LYS A 184 -15.78 -2.33 -6.16
C LYS A 184 -16.19 -0.88 -5.94
N ASP A 185 -17.48 -0.60 -6.11
CA ASP A 185 -18.06 0.69 -5.74
C ASP A 185 -17.78 1.02 -4.26
N ASP A 186 -17.66 2.31 -3.95
CA ASP A 186 -17.30 2.84 -2.63
C ASP A 186 -18.11 2.18 -1.51
N VAL A 187 -19.43 2.11 -1.69
CA VAL A 187 -20.37 1.56 -0.71
C VAL A 187 -20.16 0.06 -0.47
N GLU A 188 -19.80 -0.69 -1.51
CA GLU A 188 -19.54 -2.12 -1.36
C GLU A 188 -18.22 -2.37 -0.65
N PHE A 189 -17.18 -1.58 -0.97
CA PHE A 189 -15.91 -1.67 -0.26
C PHE A 189 -16.06 -1.35 1.23
N GLU A 190 -16.78 -0.28 1.54
CA GLU A 190 -17.12 0.12 2.90
C GLU A 190 -17.85 -0.98 3.66
N GLN A 191 -18.85 -1.61 3.02
CA GLN A 191 -19.60 -2.71 3.60
C GLN A 191 -18.72 -3.94 3.85
N ASP A 192 -17.91 -4.34 2.87
CA ASP A 192 -16.99 -5.46 2.99
C ASP A 192 -15.97 -5.25 4.12
N LEU A 193 -15.45 -4.02 4.27
CA LEU A 193 -14.51 -3.66 5.32
C LEU A 193 -15.15 -3.81 6.71
N VAL A 194 -16.34 -3.25 6.90
CA VAL A 194 -17.05 -3.34 8.19
C VAL A 194 -17.47 -4.78 8.50
N CYS A 195 -17.95 -5.52 7.51
CA CYS A 195 -18.29 -6.94 7.67
C CYS A 195 -17.07 -7.77 8.09
N SER A 196 -15.91 -7.52 7.48
CA SER A 196 -14.67 -8.22 7.82
C SER A 196 -14.23 -7.92 9.26
N ILE A 197 -14.40 -6.68 9.74
CA ILE A 197 -14.11 -6.32 11.13
C ILE A 197 -15.12 -6.98 12.09
N ALA A 198 -16.40 -7.01 11.72
CA ALA A 198 -17.43 -7.67 12.52
C ALA A 198 -17.19 -9.19 12.65
N GLU A 199 -16.82 -9.86 11.55
CA GLU A 199 -16.43 -11.27 11.56
C GLU A 199 -15.16 -11.49 12.42
N PHE A 200 -14.17 -10.59 12.35
CA PHE A 200 -13.01 -10.63 13.24
C PHE A 200 -13.43 -10.59 14.70
N ILE A 201 -14.25 -9.62 15.13
CA ILE A 201 -14.71 -9.47 16.51
C ILE A 201 -15.46 -10.73 16.99
N ARG A 202 -16.28 -11.35 16.13
CA ARG A 202 -16.98 -12.62 16.44
C ARG A 202 -16.02 -13.79 16.60
N SER A 203 -14.97 -13.84 15.78
CA SER A 203 -13.99 -14.91 15.77
C SER A 203 -12.90 -14.76 16.84
N ASP A 204 -12.72 -13.55 17.37
CA ASP A 204 -11.72 -13.17 18.38
C ASP A 204 -12.08 -13.81 19.73
N LYS A 205 -11.86 -15.13 19.83
CA LYS A 205 -11.87 -15.87 21.09
C LYS A 205 -10.70 -15.38 21.92
N ALA A 206 -10.97 -14.40 22.79
CA ALA A 206 -10.16 -13.89 23.88
C ALA A 206 -8.71 -14.43 23.92
N PHE A 207 -7.83 -13.90 23.06
CA PHE A 207 -6.40 -13.97 23.33
C PHE A 207 -6.05 -12.79 24.24
N ASP A 208 -6.36 -12.99 25.52
CA ASP A 208 -5.85 -12.15 26.61
C ASP A 208 -4.44 -12.65 26.91
N TYR A 209 -3.41 -11.98 26.38
CA TYR A 209 -2.04 -12.17 26.85
C TYR A 209 -1.35 -10.82 26.98
N GLU A 210 -0.77 -10.69 28.16
CA GLU A 210 0.16 -9.67 28.62
C GLU A 210 1.07 -9.15 27.50
N LEU A 211 1.26 -7.83 27.48
CA LEU A 211 2.25 -7.17 26.65
C LEU A 211 3.63 -7.82 26.85
N ASP A 212 4.04 -8.71 25.96
CA ASP A 212 5.44 -9.04 25.75
C ASP A 212 6.03 -7.98 24.81
N PRO A 213 6.86 -7.04 25.30
CA PRO A 213 7.36 -5.92 24.51
C PRO A 213 8.34 -6.34 23.40
N GLY A 214 8.65 -7.64 23.26
CA GLY A 214 9.62 -8.16 22.30
C GLY A 214 9.06 -8.70 20.99
N ASN A 215 7.76 -9.00 20.89
CA ASN A 215 7.19 -9.68 19.71
C ASN A 215 6.02 -8.88 19.12
N GLU A 216 6.32 -7.76 18.45
CA GLU A 216 5.37 -6.96 17.65
C GLU A 216 4.83 -7.71 16.40
N SER A 217 4.75 -9.05 16.43
CA SER A 217 3.95 -9.81 15.46
C SER A 217 2.48 -9.67 15.83
N GLU A 218 1.95 -8.50 15.51
CA GLU A 218 0.52 -8.22 15.43
C GLU A 218 -0.14 -9.30 14.57
N ARG A 219 -0.73 -10.32 15.23
CA ARG A 219 -1.37 -11.46 14.58
C ARG A 219 -2.55 -10.96 13.76
N LEU A 220 -2.36 -10.90 12.45
CA LEU A 220 -3.45 -10.72 11.50
C LEU A 220 -4.18 -12.05 11.33
N THR A 221 -5.48 -12.03 11.52
CA THR A 221 -6.34 -13.16 11.19
C THR A 221 -6.90 -12.96 9.79
N VAL A 222 -6.85 -14.03 9.00
CA VAL A 222 -7.56 -14.07 7.73
C VAL A 222 -9.05 -14.13 8.05
N VAL A 223 -9.79 -13.12 7.62
CA VAL A 223 -11.23 -13.11 7.80
C VAL A 223 -11.84 -13.57 6.49
N ALA A 224 -12.41 -14.77 6.52
CA ALA A 224 -13.14 -15.30 5.38
C ALA A 224 -14.40 -14.45 5.17
N ALA A 225 -14.37 -13.50 4.23
CA ALA A 225 -15.58 -12.81 3.78
C ALA A 225 -16.55 -13.85 3.20
N SER A 226 -17.42 -14.37 4.05
CA SER A 226 -18.42 -15.37 3.68
C SER A 226 -19.45 -14.71 2.76
N SER A 227 -19.30 -14.89 1.45
CA SER A 227 -20.35 -14.53 0.50
C SER A 227 -21.49 -15.56 0.44
N SER A 228 -21.57 -16.51 1.38
CA SER A 228 -22.51 -17.63 1.34
C SER A 228 -23.13 -18.07 2.68
N SER A 229 -23.20 -17.20 3.69
CA SER A 229 -24.05 -17.42 4.88
C SER A 229 -25.00 -16.23 5.06
N LEU A 230 -25.75 -15.94 3.98
CA LEU A 230 -26.92 -15.07 3.98
C LEU A 230 -28.14 -15.77 4.60
N GLU A 231 -27.98 -16.48 5.71
CA GLU A 231 -29.09 -17.08 6.47
C GLU A 231 -29.50 -16.22 7.68
N GLY A 232 -28.77 -15.11 7.95
CA GLY A 232 -29.06 -14.18 9.05
C GLY A 232 -29.23 -12.71 8.65
N VAL A 233 -29.14 -12.35 7.36
CA VAL A 233 -29.32 -10.95 6.91
C VAL A 233 -30.46 -10.88 5.92
N GLN A 234 -31.69 -10.72 6.44
CA GLN A 234 -32.84 -10.40 5.60
C GLN A 234 -32.85 -8.90 5.30
N ILE A 235 -32.68 -8.57 4.01
CA ILE A 235 -32.91 -7.24 3.45
C ILE A 235 -34.41 -7.11 3.24
N TYR A 236 -35.10 -6.29 4.05
CA TYR A 236 -36.46 -5.87 3.74
C TYR A 236 -36.39 -4.59 2.89
N GLU A 237 -36.87 -4.69 1.64
CA GLU A 237 -37.35 -3.52 0.89
C GLU A 237 -38.67 -3.09 1.53
N ASP A 238 -38.71 -1.90 2.11
CA ASP A 238 -39.95 -1.29 2.58
C ASP A 238 -40.70 -0.78 1.34
N ASP A 239 -41.42 -1.68 0.67
CA ASP A 239 -42.23 -1.36 -0.49
C ASP A 239 -43.57 -0.78 -0.02
N CYS A 240 -43.54 0.49 0.37
CA CYS A 240 -44.71 1.32 0.52
C CYS A 240 -44.36 2.73 0.05
N LEU A 241 -44.72 3.08 -1.20
CA LEU A 241 -45.53 4.26 -1.56
C LEU A 241 -45.52 4.56 -3.09
N ASP A 242 -46.75 4.50 -3.64
CA ASP A 242 -47.38 5.11 -4.83
C ASP A 242 -46.56 5.64 -6.03
N GLU A 243 -47.00 5.26 -7.25
CA GLU A 243 -46.35 5.45 -8.57
C GLU A 243 -46.34 6.90 -9.13
N ARG A 244 -46.23 7.92 -8.29
CA ARG A 244 -46.21 9.32 -8.78
C ARG A 244 -45.23 10.17 -8.02
N GLU A 245 -43.96 10.14 -8.46
CA GLU A 245 -42.98 11.25 -8.47
C GLU A 245 -41.63 10.70 -9.02
N GLN A 246 -41.58 10.44 -10.32
CA GLN A 246 -40.56 9.61 -10.95
C GLN A 246 -39.24 10.32 -11.32
N TRP A 247 -39.01 11.58 -10.92
CA TRP A 247 -37.85 12.35 -11.45
C TRP A 247 -37.04 13.24 -10.51
N SER A 248 -37.24 13.23 -9.19
CA SER A 248 -36.55 14.19 -8.28
C SER A 248 -35.84 13.62 -7.05
N LEU A 249 -35.92 12.32 -6.73
CA LEU A 249 -35.35 11.77 -5.48
C LEU A 249 -34.45 10.53 -5.67
N ARG A 250 -33.50 10.57 -6.61
CA ARG A 250 -32.43 9.53 -6.71
C ARG A 250 -31.19 9.82 -5.83
N LEU A 251 -31.26 10.76 -4.90
CA LEU A 251 -30.19 11.07 -3.96
C LEU A 251 -30.50 10.48 -2.58
N ARG A 252 -29.77 9.42 -2.24
CA ARG A 252 -29.68 8.73 -0.93
C ARG A 252 -30.75 7.67 -0.63
N VAL A 253 -30.56 6.48 -1.19
CA VAL A 253 -30.97 5.24 -0.51
C VAL A 253 -29.90 4.94 0.54
N ASN A 254 -30.09 5.38 1.78
CA ASN A 254 -29.28 4.91 2.90
C ASN A 254 -29.65 3.44 3.17
N LYS A 255 -28.85 2.51 2.65
CA LYS A 255 -28.98 1.08 2.96
C LYS A 255 -28.73 0.87 4.45
N ARG A 256 -29.80 0.67 5.22
CA ARG A 256 -29.75 0.28 6.64
C ARG A 256 -29.37 -1.19 6.72
N VAL A 257 -28.22 -1.50 7.31
CA VAL A 257 -27.85 -2.90 7.60
C VAL A 257 -28.02 -3.09 9.10
N ARG A 258 -29.16 -3.68 9.48
CA ARG A 258 -29.36 -4.20 10.82
C ARG A 258 -28.78 -5.61 10.84
N PHE A 259 -27.74 -5.85 11.63
CA PHE A 259 -27.24 -7.20 11.87
C PHE A 259 -28.28 -7.94 12.73
N VAL A 260 -29.03 -8.86 12.13
CA VAL A 260 -29.91 -9.76 12.87
C VAL A 260 -29.08 -10.97 13.30
N LEU A 261 -29.04 -11.25 14.61
CA LEU A 261 -28.26 -12.35 15.17
C LEU A 261 -28.92 -13.71 14.88
N PRO A 262 -28.20 -14.69 14.31
CA PRO A 262 -28.61 -16.09 14.36
C PRO A 262 -28.43 -16.62 15.78
N GLU A 263 -29.48 -17.26 16.28
CA GLU A 263 -29.60 -17.80 17.64
C GLU A 263 -28.76 -19.09 17.80
N SER A 264 -27.43 -19.04 17.74
CA SER A 264 -26.60 -20.15 18.22
C SER A 264 -25.12 -19.80 18.45
N SER A 265 -24.61 -20.34 19.57
CA SER A 265 -23.26 -20.23 20.15
C SER A 265 -23.01 -18.97 21.00
N ARG A 266 -22.56 -19.18 22.24
CA ARG A 266 -22.31 -18.16 23.27
C ARG A 266 -21.31 -17.12 22.75
N ILE A 267 -21.81 -16.01 22.20
CA ILE A 267 -20.99 -14.83 21.95
C ILE A 267 -20.67 -14.22 23.31
N ASP A 268 -19.40 -13.84 23.52
CA ASP A 268 -18.99 -13.17 24.74
C ASP A 268 -19.63 -11.78 24.82
N ARG A 269 -20.14 -11.38 25.99
CA ARG A 269 -20.89 -10.10 26.14
C ARG A 269 -20.04 -8.91 25.69
N SER A 270 -18.73 -8.99 25.90
CA SER A 270 -17.76 -7.99 25.45
C SER A 270 -17.71 -7.83 23.91
N ALA A 271 -17.87 -8.92 23.16
CA ALA A 271 -17.89 -8.88 21.70
C ALA A 271 -19.20 -8.30 21.17
N GLU A 272 -20.33 -8.55 21.84
CA GLU A 272 -21.62 -7.93 21.50
C GLU A 272 -21.58 -6.40 21.70
N GLU A 273 -21.02 -5.93 22.81
CA GLU A 273 -20.81 -4.51 23.08
C GLU A 273 -19.94 -3.86 21.98
N GLU A 274 -18.85 -4.52 21.59
CA GLU A 274 -17.95 -4.04 20.53
C GLU A 274 -18.60 -4.00 19.14
N LEU A 275 -19.41 -5.01 18.80
CA LEU A 275 -20.18 -5.04 17.55
C LEU A 275 -21.24 -3.94 17.50
N THR A 276 -21.86 -3.64 18.64
CA THR A 276 -22.86 -2.58 18.75
C THR A 276 -22.21 -1.22 18.51
N GLU A 277 -21.07 -0.95 19.16
CA GLU A 277 -20.29 0.27 18.93
C GLU A 277 -19.82 0.41 17.48
N LEU A 278 -19.38 -0.68 16.83
CA LEU A 278 -19.01 -0.66 15.41
C LEU A 278 -20.20 -0.30 14.52
N THR A 279 -21.38 -0.81 14.83
CA THR A 279 -22.61 -0.55 14.08
C THR A 279 -23.05 0.90 14.24
N GLU A 280 -23.06 1.42 15.48
CA GLU A 280 -23.36 2.83 15.76
C GLU A 280 -22.35 3.78 15.09
N ALA A 281 -21.06 3.43 15.13
CA ALA A 281 -20.01 4.19 14.46
C ALA A 281 -20.20 4.20 12.93
N ARG A 282 -20.59 3.07 12.33
CA ARG A 282 -20.92 3.01 10.90
C ARG A 282 -22.12 3.88 10.56
N GLU A 283 -23.17 3.87 11.39
CA GLU A 283 -24.38 4.68 11.18
C GLU A 283 -24.09 6.18 11.27
N ALA A 284 -23.13 6.59 12.11
CA ALA A 284 -22.65 7.97 12.18
C ALA A 284 -21.82 8.40 10.95
N GLY A 285 -21.35 7.45 10.15
CA GLY A 285 -20.61 7.67 8.90
C GLY A 285 -19.14 7.30 8.98
N MET A 286 -18.50 7.23 7.81
CA MET A 286 -17.08 6.87 7.68
C MET A 286 -16.29 8.01 7.03
N ALA A 287 -15.12 8.30 7.59
CA ALA A 287 -14.19 9.32 7.10
C ALA A 287 -12.86 8.67 6.72
N PHE A 288 -12.36 9.01 5.53
CA PHE A 288 -11.09 8.48 5.00
C PHE A 288 -9.98 9.50 5.20
N ILE A 289 -8.94 9.13 5.94
CA ILE A 289 -7.79 9.98 6.22
C ILE A 289 -6.63 9.50 5.35
N MET A 290 -6.22 10.37 4.42
CA MET A 290 -5.17 10.09 3.44
C MET A 290 -3.90 10.85 3.78
N GLY A 291 -2.79 10.12 3.96
CA GLY A 291 -1.48 10.71 4.23
C GLY A 291 -0.75 11.19 2.98
N HIS A 292 -0.57 12.50 2.84
CA HIS A 292 0.29 13.10 1.84
C HIS A 292 1.66 13.45 2.42
N SER A 293 2.64 12.55 2.28
CA SER A 293 4.00 12.84 2.73
C SER A 293 4.89 13.45 1.65
N TYR A 294 5.50 14.59 1.95
CA TYR A 294 6.42 15.34 1.09
C TYR A 294 7.86 15.08 1.49
N VAL A 295 8.68 14.54 0.60
CA VAL A 295 10.09 14.26 0.91
C VAL A 295 10.94 15.50 0.62
N ARG A 296 11.76 15.92 1.59
CA ARG A 296 12.72 17.02 1.48
C ARG A 296 14.09 16.55 1.90
N ALA A 297 15.12 16.86 1.11
CA ALA A 297 16.50 16.53 1.48
C ALA A 297 16.98 17.36 2.68
N LYS A 298 17.71 16.73 3.62
CA LYS A 298 18.36 17.41 4.75
C LYS A 298 19.32 18.50 4.28
N ALA A 299 19.46 19.58 5.06
CA ALA A 299 20.32 20.73 4.71
C ALA A 299 21.80 20.37 4.50
N GLY A 300 22.31 19.30 5.14
CA GLY A 300 23.67 18.79 4.95
C GLY A 300 23.86 17.80 3.80
N SER A 301 22.81 17.43 3.08
CA SER A 301 22.88 16.45 1.97
C SER A 301 23.64 17.00 0.76
N SER A 302 24.25 16.11 -0.01
CA SER A 302 24.96 16.49 -1.25
C SER A 302 24.05 17.23 -2.22
N VAL A 303 24.62 18.13 -3.03
CA VAL A 303 23.86 18.92 -4.03
C VAL A 303 23.11 18.01 -4.98
N VAL A 304 23.73 16.89 -5.39
CA VAL A 304 23.10 15.86 -6.23
C VAL A 304 21.87 15.26 -5.56
N LYS A 305 21.96 14.86 -4.28
CA LYS A 305 20.83 14.31 -3.52
C LYS A 305 19.71 15.34 -3.37
N LYS A 306 20.06 16.61 -3.10
CA LYS A 306 19.08 17.71 -3.03
C LYS A 306 18.35 17.93 -4.34
N MET A 307 19.08 17.94 -5.47
CA MET A 307 18.47 18.10 -6.80
C MET A 307 17.56 16.91 -7.15
N ALA A 308 18.02 15.69 -6.89
CA ALA A 308 17.26 14.48 -7.14
C ALA A 308 15.95 14.43 -6.35
N ILE A 309 15.97 14.77 -5.05
CA ILE A 309 14.80 14.69 -4.18
C ILE A 309 13.89 15.92 -4.32
N ASN A 310 14.43 17.12 -4.12
CA ASN A 310 13.59 18.33 -4.00
C ASN A 310 13.03 18.78 -5.35
N PHE A 311 13.71 18.46 -6.45
CA PHE A 311 13.26 18.83 -7.79
C PHE A 311 12.80 17.61 -8.57
N GLY A 312 13.67 16.62 -8.76
CA GLY A 312 13.36 15.44 -9.57
C GLY A 312 12.15 14.65 -9.06
N TYR A 313 12.23 14.13 -7.83
CA TYR A 313 11.17 13.33 -7.24
C TYR A 313 9.88 14.15 -6.99
N ASP A 314 10.00 15.37 -6.46
CA ASP A 314 8.83 16.22 -6.22
C ASP A 314 8.09 16.59 -7.52
N PHE A 315 8.82 16.90 -8.59
CA PHE A 315 8.22 17.14 -9.91
C PHE A 315 7.51 15.88 -10.44
N LEU A 316 8.18 14.72 -10.41
CA LEU A 316 7.57 13.48 -10.88
C LEU A 316 6.32 13.12 -10.07
N ARG A 317 6.37 13.29 -8.74
CA ARG A 317 5.25 13.02 -7.84
C ARG A 317 4.05 13.94 -8.10
N ARG A 318 4.27 15.24 -8.35
CA ARG A 318 3.18 16.18 -8.68
C ARG A 318 2.51 15.87 -10.01
N ASN A 319 3.26 15.35 -10.98
CA ASN A 319 2.75 15.02 -12.31
C ASN A 319 2.21 13.58 -12.43
N SER A 320 2.50 12.72 -11.45
CA SER A 320 2.08 11.31 -11.44
C SER A 320 0.87 11.12 -10.53
N ARG A 321 -0.02 10.19 -10.90
CA ARG A 321 -1.15 9.80 -10.04
C ARG A 321 -0.62 9.04 -8.82
N GLY A 322 -1.10 9.39 -7.63
CA GLY A 322 -0.78 8.68 -6.39
C GLY A 322 -1.33 7.25 -6.38
N LEU A 323 -0.66 6.35 -5.67
CA LEU A 323 -1.04 4.93 -5.56
C LEU A 323 -2.44 4.73 -4.94
N CYS A 324 -2.84 5.67 -4.08
CA CYS A 324 -4.09 5.58 -3.33
C CYS A 324 -5.34 6.05 -4.09
N TYR A 325 -5.22 6.63 -5.29
CA TYR A 325 -6.40 6.94 -6.12
C TYR A 325 -7.06 5.69 -6.71
N GLY A 326 -6.52 4.49 -6.45
CA GLY A 326 -7.10 3.21 -6.85
C GLY A 326 -8.29 2.77 -5.98
N LEU A 327 -8.39 3.24 -4.73
CA LEU A 327 -9.65 3.17 -4.02
C LEU A 327 -10.49 4.35 -4.48
N SER A 328 -11.64 4.07 -5.07
CA SER A 328 -12.70 5.04 -5.19
C SER A 328 -13.16 5.36 -3.76
N THR A 329 -12.45 6.29 -3.12
CA THR A 329 -12.83 6.81 -1.81
C THR A 329 -13.83 7.95 -2.05
N PRO A 330 -14.98 7.95 -1.38
CA PRO A 330 -15.99 8.98 -1.59
C PRO A 330 -15.39 10.34 -1.22
N HIS A 331 -15.26 11.21 -2.22
CA HIS A 331 -14.59 12.51 -2.10
C HIS A 331 -15.20 13.44 -1.03
N ALA A 332 -16.44 13.19 -0.62
CA ALA A 332 -17.16 14.01 0.36
C ALA A 332 -16.71 13.82 1.82
N SER A 333 -16.06 12.70 2.16
CA SER A 333 -15.60 12.39 3.53
C SER A 333 -14.10 12.12 3.62
N THR A 334 -13.33 12.59 2.64
CA THR A 334 -11.88 12.40 2.60
C THR A 334 -11.16 13.59 3.24
N LEU A 335 -10.29 13.32 4.21
CA LEU A 335 -9.39 14.28 4.85
C LEU A 335 -7.95 14.00 4.42
N GLU A 336 -7.29 15.00 3.83
CA GLU A 336 -5.87 14.90 3.49
C GLU A 336 -5.00 15.49 4.59
N VAL A 337 -4.03 14.70 5.08
CA VAL A 337 -3.07 15.15 6.08
C VAL A 337 -1.70 15.24 5.43
N GLY A 338 -1.15 16.45 5.38
CA GLY A 338 0.20 16.70 4.87
C GLY A 338 1.27 16.49 5.94
N MET A 339 2.35 15.76 5.61
CA MET A 339 3.53 15.62 6.48
C MET A 339 4.81 15.79 5.67
N VAL A 340 5.86 16.40 6.24
CA VAL A 340 7.14 16.60 5.55
C VAL A 340 8.19 15.65 6.10
N TYR A 341 8.77 14.82 5.23
CA TYR A 341 9.80 13.84 5.56
C TYR A 341 11.15 14.44 5.23
N ILE A 342 12.02 14.56 6.23
CA ILE A 342 13.36 15.11 6.05
C ILE A 342 14.34 13.94 5.92
N VAL A 343 14.93 13.79 4.72
CA VAL A 343 15.69 12.59 4.31
C VAL A 343 17.12 12.89 3.85
#